data_AF-A0A969T9D8-F1
#
_entry.id   AF-A0A969T9D8-F1
#
_cell.length_a   1.000
_cell.length_b   1.000
_cell.length_c   1.000
_cell.angle_alpha   90.00
_cell.angle_beta   90.00
_cell.angle_gamma   90.00
#
_symmetry.space_group_name_H-M   'P 1'
#
loop_
_entity.id
_entity.type
_entity.pdbx_description
1 polymer ?
#
loop_
_entity_poly.entity_id
_entity_poly.type
_entity_poly.pdbx_seq_one_letter_code
_entity_poly.pdbx_strand_id
1 'polypeptide(L)' 'MSFFIVLTIGFGIIGLGFFIKEEVVQIAAVMIGAIFCVWGLALTPKPLLIGAEILTVVALFRLCLHCCECD' A
#
# COMPACT_ATOMS: atom_id res chain seq x y z
N MET A 1 -1.04 1.93 18.80
CA MET A 1 -1.72 3.12 18.23
C MET A 1 -0.97 3.66 17.01
N SER A 2 0.36 3.85 17.06
CA SER A 2 1.11 4.37 15.90
C SER A 2 1.12 3.47 14.65
N PHE A 3 1.22 2.14 14.80
CA PHE A 3 1.26 1.22 13.65
C PHE A 3 -0.02 1.27 12.79
N PHE A 4 -1.19 1.39 13.42
CA PHE A 4 -2.48 1.42 12.74
C PHE A 4 -2.60 2.70 11.88
N ILE A 5 -2.17 3.83 12.44
CA ILE A 5 -2.18 5.12 11.73
C ILE A 5 -1.31 5.04 10.48
N VAL A 6 -0.07 4.52 10.59
CA VAL A 6 0.86 4.41 9.45
C VAL A 6 0.31 3.44 8.38
N LEU A 7 -0.30 2.33 8.79
CA LEU A 7 -0.95 1.39 7.86
C LEU A 7 -2.13 2.03 7.13
N THR A 8 -3.01 2.74 7.83
CA THR A 8 -4.15 3.43 7.19
C THR A 8 -3.70 4.53 6.24
N ILE A 9 -2.61 5.24 6.54
CA ILE A 9 -2.00 6.23 5.64
C ILE A 9 -1.42 5.53 4.40
N GLY A 10 -0.69 4.44 4.57
CA GLY A 10 -0.15 3.66 3.44
C GLY A 10 -1.25 3.18 2.49
N PHE A 11 -2.31 2.59 3.03
CA PHE A 11 -3.50 2.19 2.25
C PHE A 11 -4.22 3.38 1.61
N GLY A 12 -4.31 4.50 2.32
CA GLY A 12 -4.92 5.73 1.81
C GLY A 12 -4.17 6.30 0.60
N ILE A 13 -2.83 6.33 0.65
CA ILE A 13 -1.99 6.80 -0.46
C ILE A 13 -2.10 5.84 -1.65
N ILE A 14 -2.11 4.52 -1.40
CA ILE A 14 -2.31 3.50 -2.44
C ILE A 14 -3.67 3.69 -3.12
N GLY A 15 -4.75 3.92 -2.34
CA GLY A 15 -6.08 4.18 -2.87
C GLY A 15 -6.15 5.49 -3.66
N LEU A 16 -5.45 6.53 -3.22
CA LEU A 16 -5.33 7.80 -3.95
C LEU A 16 -4.62 7.61 -5.30
N GLY A 17 -3.54 6.81 -5.32
CA GLY A 17 -2.83 6.45 -6.55
C GLY A 17 -3.74 5.79 -7.58
N PHE A 18 -4.75 5.03 -7.15
CA PHE A 18 -5.73 4.39 -8.04
C PHE A 18 -6.65 5.38 -8.78
N PHE A 19 -6.85 6.59 -8.25
CA PHE A 19 -7.68 7.61 -8.90
C PHE A 19 -6.90 8.53 -9.84
N ILE A 20 -5.55 8.45 -9.84
CA ILE A 20 -4.70 9.30 -10.66
C ILE A 20 -4.62 8.71 -12.07
N LYS A 21 -4.88 9.54 -13.09
CA LYS A 21 -4.84 9.15 -14.51
C LYS A 21 -3.45 9.20 -15.14
N GLU A 22 -2.51 9.90 -14.52
CA GLU A 22 -1.13 9.98 -15.00
C GLU A 22 -0.33 8.77 -14.50
N GLU A 23 0.11 7.91 -15.42
CA GLU A 23 0.82 6.66 -15.14
C GLU A 23 2.03 6.86 -14.22
N VAL A 24 2.85 7.88 -14.50
CA VAL A 24 4.06 8.16 -13.71
C VAL A 24 3.71 8.55 -12.27
N VAL A 25 2.67 9.37 -12.09
CA VAL A 25 2.24 9.84 -10.77
C VAL A 25 1.52 8.73 -10.01
N GLN A 26 0.75 7.89 -10.72
CA GLN A 26 0.15 6.67 -10.18
C GLN A 26 1.23 5.73 -9.64
N ILE A 27 2.24 5.37 -10.44
CA ILE A 27 3.33 4.47 -10.00
C ILE A 27 4.08 5.08 -8.81
N ALA A 28 4.39 6.38 -8.84
CA ALA A 28 5.07 7.06 -7.75
C ALA A 28 4.25 7.04 -6.44
N ALA A 29 2.95 7.33 -6.50
CA ALA A 29 2.06 7.28 -5.35
C ALA A 29 1.98 5.88 -4.74
N VAL A 30 1.93 4.85 -5.59
CA VAL A 30 1.86 3.45 -5.17
C VAL A 30 3.15 3.00 -4.50
N MET A 31 4.30 3.39 -5.04
CA MET A 31 5.61 3.14 -4.43
C MET A 31 5.73 3.80 -3.05
N ILE A 32 5.31 5.06 -2.92
CA ILE A 32 5.32 5.79 -1.64
C ILE A 32 4.40 5.10 -0.62
N GLY A 33 3.19 4.70 -1.04
CA GLY A 33 2.24 3.98 -0.19
C GLY A 33 2.74 2.60 0.25
N ALA A 34 3.48 1.89 -0.62
CA ALA A 34 4.13 0.63 -0.31
C ALA A 34 5.22 0.79 0.77
N ILE A 35 6.08 1.80 0.62
CA ILE A 35 7.14 2.12 1.60
C ILE A 35 6.51 2.45 2.96
N PHE A 36 5.42 3.23 2.97
CA PHE A 36 4.66 3.51 4.19
C PHE A 36 4.06 2.25 4.82
N CYS A 37 3.53 1.33 4.03
CA CYS A 37 3.03 0.04 4.53
C CYS A 37 4.14 -0.81 5.15
N VAL A 38 5.33 -0.88 4.54
CA VAL A 38 6.48 -1.59 5.09
C VAL A 38 6.93 -0.99 6.42
N TRP A 39 6.95 0.34 6.54
CA TRP A 39 7.21 1.01 7.81
C TRP A 39 6.13 0.75 8.85
N GLY A 40 4.85 0.73 8.46
CA GLY A 40 3.74 0.36 9.33
C GLY A 40 3.87 -1.07 9.86
N LEU A 41 4.22 -2.01 8.99
CA LEU A 41 4.46 -3.42 9.33
C LEU A 41 5.63 -3.59 10.30
N ALA A 42 6.74 -2.86 10.09
CA ALA A 42 7.90 -2.91 10.97
C ALA A 42 7.59 -2.46 12.41
N LEU A 43 6.57 -1.61 12.59
CA LEU A 43 6.08 -1.13 13.89
C LEU A 43 4.99 -2.03 14.50
N THR A 44 4.55 -3.08 13.79
CA THR A 44 3.40 -3.92 14.18
C THR A 44 3.84 -5.07 15.11
N PRO A 45 3.12 -5.35 16.21
CA PRO A 45 3.44 -6.47 17.09
C PRO A 45 3.24 -7.83 16.38
N LYS A 46 4.13 -8.79 16.68
CA LYS A 46 4.20 -10.15 16.09
C LYS A 46 2.86 -10.87 15.83
N PRO A 47 1.84 -10.86 16.72
CA PRO A 47 0.58 -11.57 16.46
C PRO A 47 -0.25 -10.97 15.31
N LEU A 48 -0.11 -9.68 15.02
CA LEU A 48 -0.85 -8.99 13.95
C LEU A 48 -0.05 -8.87 12.65
N LEU A 49 1.26 -9.10 12.72
CA LEU A 49 2.20 -8.87 11.62
C LEU A 49 1.87 -9.75 10.40
N ILE A 50 1.63 -11.04 10.61
CA ILE A 50 1.31 -11.99 9.53
C ILE A 50 0.02 -11.61 8.81
N GLY A 51 -1.02 -11.20 9.56
CA GLY A 51 -2.29 -10.80 8.97
C GLY A 51 -2.16 -9.51 8.15
N ALA A 52 -1.44 -8.53 8.68
CA ALA A 52 -1.19 -7.26 7.99
C ALA A 52 -0.31 -7.43 6.75
N GLU A 53 0.65 -8.36 6.78
CA GLU A 53 1.54 -8.69 5.67
C GLU A 53 0.76 -9.32 4.51
N ILE A 54 -0.11 -10.28 4.78
CA ILE A 54 -0.97 -10.87 3.73
C ILE A 54 -1.87 -9.79 3.11
N LEU A 55 -2.44 -8.91 3.93
CA LEU A 55 -3.36 -7.86 3.46
C LEU A 55 -2.63 -6.83 2.58
N THR A 56 -1.41 -6.46 2.94
CA THR A 56 -0.57 -5.54 2.16
C THR A 56 -0.11 -6.16 0.85
N VAL A 57 0.31 -7.43 0.85
CA VAL A 57 0.68 -8.16 -0.39
C VAL A 57 -0.51 -8.24 -1.34
N VAL A 58 -1.70 -8.62 -0.86
CA VAL A 58 -2.91 -8.69 -1.69
C VAL A 58 -3.29 -7.33 -2.25
N ALA A 59 -3.17 -6.26 -1.46
CA ALA A 59 -3.47 -4.90 -1.90
C ALA A 59 -2.52 -4.41 -2.98
N LEU A 60 -1.21 -4.63 -2.80
CA LEU A 60 -0.19 -4.32 -3.81
C LEU A 60 -0.40 -5.12 -5.09
N PHE A 61 -0.68 -6.42 -4.97
CA PHE A 61 -0.88 -7.29 -6.13
C PHE A 61 -2.08 -6.87 -6.97
N ARG A 62 -3.22 -6.56 -6.33
CA ARG A 62 -4.42 -5.99 -6.99
C ARG A 62 -4.08 -4.72 -7.77
N LEU A 63 -3.21 -3.88 -7.21
CA LEU A 63 -2.83 -2.63 -7.84
C LEU A 63 -1.89 -2.82 -9.02
N CYS A 64 -0.92 -3.73 -8.91
CA CYS A 64 -0.05 -4.09 -10.02
C CYS A 64 -0.86 -4.66 -11.21
N LEU A 65 -1.86 -5.50 -10.93
CA LEU A 65 -2.77 -5.99 -11.97
C LEU A 65 -3.55 -4.84 -12.63
N HIS A 66 -4.07 -3.89 -11.84
CA HIS A 66 -4.77 -2.73 -12.41
C HIS A 66 -3.87 -1.84 -13.26
N CYS A 67 -2.62 -1.61 -12.84
CA CYS A 67 -1.64 -0.91 -13.67
C CYS A 67 -1.31 -1.68 -14.95
N CYS A 68 -1.24 -3.01 -14.90
CA CYS A 68 -0.92 -3.86 -16.05
C CYS A 68 -2.07 -3.94 -17.08
N GLU A 69 -3.32 -3.70 -16.66
CA GLU A 69 -4.49 -3.58 -17.55
C GLU A 69 -4.62 -2.17 -18.17
N CYS A 70 -3.84 -1.19 -17.69
CA CYS A 70 -3.84 0.18 -18.24
C CYS A 70 -2.83 0.40 -19.38
N ASP A 71 -2.01 -0.60 -19.73
CA ASP A 71 -1.10 -0.65 -20.89
C ASP A 71 -1.78 -1.36 -22.09
#